data_AF-A0A0Q5LU72-F1
#
_entry.id   AF-A0A0Q5LU72-F1
#
_cell.length_a   1.000
_cell.length_b   1.000
_cell.length_c   1.000
_cell.angle_alpha   90.00
_cell.angle_beta   90.00
_cell.angle_gamma   90.00
#
_symmetry.space_group_name_H-M   'P 1'
#
loop_
_entity.id
_entity.type
_entity.pdbx_description
1 polymer ?
#
loop_
_entity_poly.entity_id
_entity_poly.type
_entity_poly.pdbx_seq_one_letter_code
_entity_poly.pdbx_strand_id
1 'polypeptide(L)'
;MTSVLPEHPWSEALERMERELHGALAKVDPIPWRPPAGLGPIPEELQERAARLLEAQLHTIRYLEDVRQTTARHLAAVNAVPRAEMGPHPVYFDLIG
;
A
#
# COMPACT_ATOMS: atom_id res chain seq x y z
N MET A 1 4.72 43.12 -2.18
CA MET A 1 3.29 42.79 -2.33
C MET A 1 3.18 41.29 -2.42
N THR A 2 3.12 40.62 -1.26
CA THR A 2 3.00 39.16 -1.18
C THR A 2 1.57 38.81 -1.54
N SER A 3 1.34 38.41 -2.79
CA SER A 3 0.03 37.89 -3.19
C SER A 3 -0.15 36.57 -2.45
N VAL A 4 -1.01 36.59 -1.43
CA VAL A 4 -1.58 35.36 -0.87
C VAL A 4 -2.46 34.81 -1.99
N LEU A 5 -1.90 33.87 -2.76
CA LEU A 5 -2.64 33.16 -3.79
C LEU A 5 -3.85 32.50 -3.12
N PRO A 6 -5.06 32.59 -3.70
CA PRO A 6 -6.17 31.77 -3.21
C PRO A 6 -5.73 30.31 -3.26
N GLU A 7 -5.90 29.58 -2.16
CA GLU A 7 -5.63 28.15 -2.00
C GLU A 7 -6.14 27.42 -3.27
N HIS A 8 -5.23 27.08 -4.19
CA HIS A 8 -5.64 26.58 -5.51
C HIS A 8 -6.29 25.20 -5.30
N PRO A 9 -7.44 24.87 -5.91
CA PRO A 9 -8.13 23.60 -5.69
C PRO A 9 -7.25 22.37 -6.04
N TRP A 10 -6.26 22.57 -6.91
CA TRP A 10 -5.22 21.57 -7.19
C TRP A 10 -4.26 21.33 -6.02
N SER A 11 -3.87 22.37 -5.27
CA SER A 11 -2.99 22.22 -4.09
C SER A 11 -3.68 21.38 -3.02
N GLU A 12 -4.92 21.69 -2.68
CA GLU A 12 -5.70 20.92 -1.71
C GLU A 12 -5.89 19.46 -2.16
N ALA A 13 -6.15 19.25 -3.45
CA ALA A 13 -6.29 17.92 -4.01
C ALA A 13 -4.99 17.11 -3.90
N LEU A 14 -3.84 17.70 -4.25
CA LEU A 14 -2.53 17.04 -4.17
C LEU A 14 -2.15 16.75 -2.71
N GLU A 15 -2.36 17.69 -1.80
CA GLU A 15 -2.12 17.48 -0.37
C GLU A 15 -2.97 16.35 0.21
N ARG A 16 -4.25 16.27 -0.18
CA ARG A 16 -5.13 15.18 0.23
C ARG A 16 -4.60 13.84 -0.27
N MET A 17 -4.22 13.75 -1.55
CA MET A 17 -3.67 12.53 -2.13
C MET A 17 -2.34 12.12 -1.47
N GLU A 18 -1.48 13.08 -1.15
CA GLU A 18 -0.22 12.82 -0.43
C GLU A 18 -0.51 12.25 0.96
N ARG A 19 -1.44 12.84 1.72
CA ARG A 19 -1.86 12.29 3.02
C ARG A 19 -2.45 10.89 2.91
N GLU A 20 -3.28 10.66 1.89
CA GLU A 20 -3.86 9.34 1.61
C GLU A 20 -2.77 8.31 1.27
N LEU A 21 -1.77 8.69 0.47
CA LEU A 21 -0.64 7.83 0.11
C LEU A 21 0.20 7.45 1.34
N HIS A 22 0.54 8.42 2.19
CA HIS A 22 1.31 8.16 3.42
C HIS A 22 0.55 7.23 4.39
N GLY A 23 -0.78 7.33 4.44
CA GLY A 23 -1.62 6.48 5.27
C GLY A 23 -2.02 5.14 4.65
N ALA A 24 -1.73 4.90 3.37
CA ALA A 24 -2.29 3.77 2.61
C ALA A 24 -1.90 2.42 3.19
N LEU A 25 -0.64 2.28 3.65
CA LEU A 25 -0.13 1.01 4.19
C LEU A 25 -0.62 0.70 5.62
N ALA A 26 -1.09 1.70 6.35
CA ALA A 26 -1.51 1.54 7.74
C ALA A 26 -3.01 1.20 7.89
N LYS A 27 -3.80 1.31 6.80
CA LYS A 27 -5.26 1.11 6.85
C LYS A 27 -5.62 -0.35 6.58
N VAL A 28 -6.36 -0.94 7.52
CA VAL A 28 -6.91 -2.31 7.40
C VAL A 28 -8.15 -2.35 6.49
N ASP A 29 -8.89 -1.24 6.40
CA ASP A 29 -10.07 -1.11 5.52
C ASP A 29 -9.94 0.16 4.65
N PRO A 30 -9.49 0.03 3.40
CA PRO A 30 -9.30 1.18 2.53
C PRO A 30 -10.64 1.73 2.04
N ILE A 31 -10.86 3.03 2.24
CA ILE A 31 -12.01 3.75 1.65
C ILE A 31 -11.86 3.72 0.12
N PRO A 32 -12.93 3.43 -0.64
CA PRO A 32 -12.90 3.49 -2.10
C PRO A 32 -12.41 4.85 -2.60
N TRP A 33 -11.32 4.86 -3.35
CA TRP A 33 -10.74 6.09 -3.90
C TRP A 33 -11.69 6.74 -4.89
N ARG A 34 -11.89 8.05 -4.75
CA ARG A 34 -12.65 8.88 -5.68
C ARG A 34 -11.72 9.96 -6.25
N PRO A 35 -11.52 9.99 -7.58
CA PRO A 35 -10.69 11.02 -8.19
C PRO A 35 -11.33 12.39 -7.94
N PRO A 36 -10.53 13.44 -7.65
CA PRO A 36 -11.07 14.78 -7.55
C PRO A 36 -11.57 15.24 -8.92
N ALA A 37 -12.76 15.83 -8.94
CA ALA A 37 -13.43 16.29 -10.15
C ALA A 37 -13.46 17.83 -10.19
N GLY A 38 -13.60 18.40 -11.38
CA GLY A 38 -13.82 19.84 -11.56
C GLY A 38 -12.61 20.73 -11.26
N LEU A 39 -11.39 20.17 -11.18
CA LEU A 39 -10.18 20.94 -10.87
C LEU A 39 -9.66 21.77 -12.06
N GLY A 40 -10.10 21.49 -13.29
CA GLY A 40 -9.55 22.10 -14.49
C GLY A 40 -8.13 21.61 -14.80
N PRO A 41 -7.39 22.27 -15.71
CA PRO A 41 -6.01 21.92 -16.01
C PRO A 41 -5.11 22.16 -14.80
N ILE A 42 -4.06 21.34 -14.65
CA ILE A 42 -3.09 21.50 -13.57
C ILE A 42 -2.21 22.75 -13.82
N PRO A 43 -2.02 23.62 -12.81
CA PRO A 43 -1.09 24.74 -12.90
C PRO A 43 0.35 24.26 -13.14
N GLU A 44 1.13 25.02 -13.90
CA GLU A 44 2.51 24.67 -14.30
C GLU A 44 3.41 24.44 -13.08
N GLU A 45 3.26 25.29 -12.07
CA GLU A 45 3.98 25.22 -10.80
C GLU A 45 3.67 23.95 -9.98
N LEU A 46 2.56 23.26 -10.26
CA LEU A 46 2.14 22.03 -9.58
C LEU A 46 2.44 20.77 -10.40
N GLN A 47 2.90 20.89 -11.66
CA GLN A 47 3.14 19.73 -12.53
C GLN A 47 4.21 18.80 -11.95
N GLU A 48 5.33 19.34 -11.49
CA GLU A 48 6.41 18.53 -10.90
C GLU A 48 5.93 17.80 -9.63
N ARG A 49 5.14 18.48 -8.79
CA ARG A 49 4.57 17.88 -7.58
C ARG A 49 3.63 16.72 -7.92
N ALA A 50 2.74 16.92 -8.89
CA ALA A 50 1.83 15.87 -9.35
C ALA A 50 2.56 14.69 -9.99
N ALA A 51 3.62 14.94 -10.78
CA ALA A 51 4.44 13.88 -11.38
C ALA A 51 5.11 13.02 -10.30
N ARG A 52 5.75 13.65 -9.30
CA ARG A 52 6.37 12.92 -8.18
C ARG A 52 5.37 12.12 -7.37
N LEU A 53 4.18 12.69 -7.12
CA LEU A 53 3.11 11.97 -6.44
C LEU A 53 2.65 10.74 -7.24
N LEU A 54 2.47 10.88 -8.57
CA LEU A 54 2.10 9.77 -9.43
C LEU A 54 3.14 8.65 -9.41
N GLU A 55 4.43 8.99 -9.50
CA GLU A 55 5.51 8.01 -9.40
C GLU A 55 5.49 7.27 -8.06
N ALA A 56 5.30 7.99 -6.96
CA ALA A 56 5.20 7.41 -5.63
C ALA A 56 3.97 6.49 -5.48
N GLN A 57 2.82 6.89 -6.02
CA GLN A 57 1.61 6.05 -6.05
C GLN A 57 1.85 4.76 -6.85
N LEU A 58 2.45 4.85 -8.04
CA LEU A 58 2.78 3.69 -8.88
C LEU A 58 3.79 2.76 -8.19
N HIS A 59 4.77 3.31 -7.49
CA HIS A 59 5.72 2.53 -6.69
C HIS A 59 5.01 1.76 -5.57
N THR A 60 4.14 2.42 -4.81
CA THR A 60 3.37 1.79 -3.73
C THR A 60 2.45 0.67 -4.25
N ILE A 61 1.81 0.86 -5.41
CA ILE A 61 0.99 -0.18 -6.04
C ILE A 61 1.84 -1.43 -6.33
N ARG A 62 2.99 -1.26 -6.99
CA ARG A 62 3.89 -2.39 -7.31
C ARG A 62 4.37 -3.11 -6.04
N TYR A 63 4.74 -2.35 -5.01
CA TYR A 63 5.15 -2.91 -3.73
C TYR A 63 4.04 -3.74 -3.08
N LEU A 64 2.80 -3.23 -3.04
CA LEU A 64 1.66 -3.94 -2.48
C LEU A 64 1.33 -5.23 -3.25
N GLU A 65 1.45 -5.20 -4.57
CA GLU A 65 1.26 -6.40 -5.41
C GLU A 65 2.29 -7.48 -5.12
N ASP A 66 3.56 -7.11 -4.96
CA ASP A 66 4.65 -8.04 -4.62
C ASP A 66 4.46 -8.67 -3.23
N VAL A 67 4.13 -7.84 -2.23
CA VAL A 67 3.82 -8.32 -0.87
C VAL A 67 2.61 -9.27 -0.88
N ARG A 68 1.56 -8.93 -1.64
CA ARG A 68 0.37 -9.78 -1.79
C ARG A 68 0.73 -11.13 -2.41
N GLN A 69 1.52 -11.14 -3.48
CA GLN A 69 1.93 -12.37 -4.16
C GLN A 69 2.81 -13.26 -3.28
N THR A 70 3.77 -12.67 -2.57
CA THR A 70 4.65 -13.37 -1.64
C THR A 70 3.86 -13.98 -0.48
N THR A 71 2.93 -13.22 0.10
CA THR A 71 2.07 -13.70 1.18
C THR A 71 1.18 -14.85 0.72
N ALA A 72 0.56 -14.75 -0.46
CA ALA A 72 -0.25 -15.82 -1.03
C ALA A 72 0.56 -17.10 -1.23
N ARG A 73 1.81 -16.99 -1.70
CA ARG A 73 2.73 -18.12 -1.82
C ARG A 73 3.05 -18.76 -0.47
N HIS A 74 3.32 -17.96 0.56
CA HIS A 74 3.57 -18.47 1.91
C HIS A 74 2.34 -19.18 2.49
N LEU A 75 1.14 -18.61 2.32
CA LEU A 75 -0.11 -19.25 2.76
C LEU A 75 -0.38 -20.56 2.02
N ALA A 76 -0.13 -20.60 0.71
CA ALA A 76 -0.25 -21.84 -0.06
C ALA A 76 0.70 -22.93 0.44
N ALA A 77 1.95 -22.58 0.77
CA ALA A 77 2.91 -23.51 1.34
C ALA A 77 2.47 -24.05 2.71
N VAL A 78 1.96 -23.19 3.60
CA VAL A 78 1.44 -23.60 4.91
C VAL A 78 0.22 -24.51 4.76
N ASN A 79 -0.71 -24.18 3.84
CA ASN A 79 -1.90 -24.97 3.60
C ASN A 79 -1.62 -26.32 2.91
N ALA A 80 -0.52 -26.42 2.15
CA ALA A 80 -0.12 -27.65 1.47
C ALA A 80 0.51 -28.69 2.41
N VAL A 81 0.94 -28.29 3.62
CA VAL A 81 1.39 -29.24 4.64
C VAL A 81 0.17 -30.01 5.12
N PRO A 82 0.09 -31.35 4.89
CA PRO A 82 -0.95 -32.15 5.50
C PRO A 82 -0.87 -31.93 6.99
N ARG A 83 -1.96 -31.49 7.65
CA ARG A 83 -2.08 -31.71 9.08
C ARG A 83 -1.98 -33.22 9.23
N ALA A 84 -0.81 -33.70 9.65
CA ALA A 84 -0.68 -35.08 10.07
C ALA A 84 -1.79 -35.25 11.11
N GLU A 85 -2.83 -36.00 10.75
CA GLU A 85 -3.70 -36.57 11.76
C GLU A 85 -2.75 -37.20 12.75
N MET A 86 -2.78 -36.72 13.99
CA MET A 86 -1.85 -37.10 15.04
C MET A 86 -1.93 -38.62 15.20
N GLY A 87 -1.11 -39.34 14.43
CA GLY A 87 -0.77 -40.72 14.67
C GLY A 87 -0.11 -40.79 16.04
N PRO A 88 -0.40 -41.84 16.83
CA PRO A 88 -0.17 -41.80 18.25
C PRO A 88 1.34 -41.71 18.58
N HIS A 89 1.68 -40.56 19.17
CA HIS A 89 2.84 -40.22 20.00
C HIS A 89 4.18 -39.89 19.31
N PRO A 90 4.77 -38.71 19.60
CA PRO A 90 6.17 -38.43 19.28
C PRO A 90 7.09 -39.32 20.11
N VAL A 91 8.02 -40.01 19.46
CA VAL A 91 9.07 -40.82 20.09
C VAL A 91 10.28 -39.94 20.34
N TYR A 92 10.60 -39.68 21.60
CA TYR A 92 11.89 -39.07 21.97
C TYR A 92 12.96 -40.16 21.97
N PHE A 93 13.98 -39.97 21.12
CA PHE A 93 15.18 -40.80 21.11
C PHE A 93 16.22 -40.15 22.02
N ASP A 94 16.34 -40.64 23.25
CA ASP A 94 17.34 -40.13 24.19
C ASP A 94 18.68 -40.82 23.89
N LEU A 95 19.66 -40.03 23.43
CA LEU A 95 21.02 -40.49 23.22
C LEU A 95 21.73 -40.49 24.58
N ILE A 96 21.61 -41.60 25.32
CA ILE A 96 22.49 -41.84 26.47
C ILE A 96 23.82 -42.38 25.92
N GLY A 97 24.87 -41.57 26.08
CA GLY A 97 26.27 -41.95 25.98
C GLY A 97 26.94 -41.88 27.35
#